data_AF-T1ABJ9-F1
#
_entry.id   AF-T1ABJ9-F1
#
_cell.length_a   1.000
_cell.length_b   1.000
_cell.length_c   1.000
_cell.angle_alpha   90.00
_cell.angle_beta   90.00
_cell.angle_gamma   90.00
#
_symmetry.space_group_name_H-M   'P 1'
#
loop_
_entity.id
_entity.type
_entity.pdbx_description
1 polymer ?
#
loop_
_entity_poly.entity_id
_entity_poly.type
_entity_poly.pdbx_seq_one_letter_code
_entity_poly.pdbx_strand_id
1 'polypeptide(L)' 'PKDPDRGLLARVKYFTARVRPSPSDQNVNVRQDTYLRALWAHCALLELYYGHFLRHRQGSRCARTEEKGSDVNLALHVL' A
#
# COMPACT_ATOMS: atom_id res chain seq x y z
N PRO A 1 5.80 -25.30 -30.06
CA PRO A 1 6.46 -23.98 -29.89
C PRO A 1 6.38 -23.54 -28.42
N LYS A 2 7.52 -23.37 -27.74
CA LYS A 2 7.53 -22.78 -26.39
C LYS A 2 7.30 -21.28 -26.55
N ASP A 3 6.25 -20.77 -25.90
CA ASP A 3 5.94 -19.35 -25.84
C ASP A 3 7.14 -18.59 -25.23
N PRO A 4 7.79 -17.69 -25.97
CA PRO A 4 8.99 -16.99 -25.52
C PRO A 4 8.74 -16.14 -24.28
N ASP A 5 7.48 -15.79 -23.99
CA ASP A 5 7.11 -14.89 -22.90
C ASP A 5 6.72 -15.63 -21.61
N ARG A 6 6.73 -16.96 -21.62
CA ARG A 6 6.31 -17.77 -20.48
C ARG A 6 7.27 -17.61 -19.30
N GLY A 7 6.85 -16.82 -18.31
CA GLY A 7 7.62 -16.56 -17.08
C GLY A 7 8.18 -15.15 -16.96
N LEU A 8 7.89 -14.26 -17.93
CA LEU A 8 8.19 -12.84 -17.78
C LEU A 8 7.26 -12.20 -16.75
N LEU A 9 7.84 -11.39 -15.85
CA LEU A 9 7.08 -10.60 -14.88
C LEU A 9 6.33 -9.49 -15.64
N ALA A 10 5.01 -9.55 -15.67
CA ALA A 10 4.20 -8.57 -16.39
C ALA A 10 4.12 -7.22 -15.63
N ARG A 11 3.75 -7.25 -14.35
CA ARG A 11 3.53 -6.07 -13.50
C ARG A 11 3.77 -6.39 -12.03
N VAL A 12 4.09 -5.35 -11.25
CA VAL A 12 4.13 -5.38 -9.79
C VAL A 12 3.08 -4.40 -9.28
N LYS A 13 2.01 -4.91 -8.67
CA LYS A 13 0.93 -4.06 -8.11
C LYS A 13 1.16 -3.92 -6.61
N TYR A 14 1.40 -2.69 -6.17
CA TYR A 14 1.72 -2.40 -4.77
C TYR A 14 0.58 -1.60 -4.11
N PHE A 15 -0.17 -2.29 -3.26
CA PHE A 15 -1.32 -1.74 -2.56
C PHE A 15 -0.89 -1.17 -1.21
N THR A 16 -1.18 0.12 -0.98
CA THR A 16 -0.80 0.81 0.25
C THR A 16 -1.83 1.86 0.63
N ALA A 17 -1.68 2.49 1.79
CA ALA A 17 -2.49 3.62 2.22
C ALA A 17 -1.58 4.66 2.87
N ARG A 18 -1.92 5.96 2.76
CA ARG A 18 -1.09 7.08 3.23
C ARG A 18 -1.06 7.21 4.75
N VAL A 19 0.09 6.94 5.34
CA VAL A 19 0.25 7.06 6.80
C VAL A 19 0.19 8.53 7.19
N ARG A 20 -0.53 8.82 8.27
CA ARG A 20 -0.63 10.17 8.82
C ARG A 20 0.40 10.37 9.94
N PRO A 21 0.93 11.59 10.09
CA PRO A 21 1.73 11.94 11.26
C PRO A 21 0.99 11.61 12.56
N SER A 22 1.75 11.12 13.55
CA SER A 22 1.26 10.88 14.91
C SER A 22 2.06 11.71 15.91
N PRO A 23 1.53 11.98 17.13
CA PRO A 23 2.28 12.71 18.15
C PRO A 23 3.64 12.08 18.50
N SER A 24 3.74 10.74 18.43
CA SER A 24 4.97 9.98 18.66
C SER A 24 5.92 9.96 17.47
N ASP A 25 5.41 10.22 16.26
CA ASP A 25 6.19 10.16 15.03
C ASP A 25 5.60 11.08 13.96
N GLN A 26 6.11 12.30 13.91
CA GLN A 26 5.64 13.33 13.00
C GLN A 26 6.13 13.13 11.56
N ASN A 27 7.20 12.33 11.37
CA ASN A 27 7.89 12.17 10.10
C ASN A 27 7.58 10.85 9.39
N VAL A 28 6.61 10.07 9.90
CA VAL A 28 6.23 8.76 9.32
C VAL A 28 5.74 8.87 7.88
N ASN A 29 5.01 9.95 7.55
CA ASN A 29 4.58 10.25 6.19
C ASN A 29 5.78 10.57 5.28
N VAL A 30 6.77 11.32 5.78
CA VAL A 30 7.98 11.66 5.01
C VAL A 30 8.75 10.40 4.64
N ARG A 31 8.93 9.47 5.59
CA ARG A 31 9.61 8.19 5.33
C ARG A 31 8.84 7.35 4.32
N GLN A 32 7.51 7.28 4.45
CA GLN A 32 6.68 6.59 3.48
C GLN A 32 6.84 7.17 2.08
N ASP A 33 6.78 8.50 1.94
CA ASP A 33 6.91 9.18 0.66
C ASP A 33 8.28 8.93 0.01
N THR A 34 9.35 8.98 0.80
CA THR A 34 10.70 8.65 0.32
C THR A 34 10.78 7.22 -0.21
N TYR A 35 10.22 6.25 0.52
CA TYR A 35 10.20 4.85 0.09
C TYR A 35 9.38 4.66 -1.20
N LEU A 36 8.18 5.25 -1.28
CA LEU A 36 7.31 5.13 -2.46
C LEU A 36 7.93 5.81 -3.69
N ARG A 37 8.63 6.94 -3.53
CA ARG A 37 9.39 7.58 -4.61
C ARG A 37 10.53 6.70 -5.09
N ALA A 38 11.28 6.08 -4.18
CA ALA A 38 12.35 5.17 -4.55
C ALA A 38 11.81 3.95 -5.32
N LEU A 39 10.71 3.34 -4.85
CA LEU A 39 10.05 2.25 -5.57
C LEU A 39 9.62 2.67 -6.98
N TRP A 40 8.98 3.84 -7.10
CA TRP A 40 8.53 4.36 -8.40
C TRP A 40 9.70 4.64 -9.35
N ALA A 41 10.81 5.18 -8.84
CA ALA A 41 11.98 5.50 -9.64
C ALA A 41 12.76 4.27 -10.13
N HIS A 42 12.74 3.17 -9.36
CA HIS A 42 13.59 2.01 -9.61
C HIS A 42 12.84 0.76 -10.10
N CYS A 43 11.52 0.76 -10.12
CA CYS A 43 10.72 -0.37 -10.57
C CYS A 43 9.82 0.01 -11.76
N ALA A 44 10.30 -0.26 -12.98
CA ALA A 44 9.61 0.12 -14.22
C ALA A 44 8.24 -0.56 -14.43
N LEU A 45 7.98 -1.66 -13.73
CA LEU A 45 6.73 -2.42 -13.84
C LEU A 45 5.76 -2.15 -12.67
N LEU A 46 6.07 -1.16 -11.84
CA LEU A 46 5.32 -0.86 -10.62
C LEU A 46 4.04 -0.07 -10.91
N GLU A 47 2.95 -0.52 -10.30
CA GLU A 47 1.68 0.20 -10.20
C GLU A 47 1.38 0.43 -8.72
N LEU A 48 1.25 1.70 -8.31
CA LEU A 48 0.92 2.07 -6.93
C LEU A 48 -0.59 2.28 -6.79
N TYR A 49 -1.20 1.54 -5.86
CA TYR A 49 -2.62 1.66 -5.55
C TYR A 49 -2.80 2.15 -4.12
N TYR A 50 -3.45 3.30 -3.95
CA TYR A 50 -3.73 3.88 -2.64
C TYR A 50 -5.14 3.51 -2.17
N GLY A 51 -5.23 2.89 -1.00
CA GLY A 51 -6.48 2.64 -0.29
C GLY A 51 -6.82 3.74 0.71
N HIS A 52 -8.05 3.68 1.20
CA HIS A 52 -8.54 4.55 2.26
C HIS A 52 -8.55 3.80 3.58
N PHE A 53 -8.01 4.42 4.64
CA PHE A 53 -8.14 3.89 5.99
C PHE A 53 -9.59 4.04 6.45
N LEU A 54 -10.23 2.92 6.76
CA LEU A 54 -11.51 2.93 7.47
C LEU A 54 -11.22 3.05 8.97
N ARG A 55 -11.64 4.18 9.58
CA ARG A 55 -11.61 4.33 11.04
C ARG A 55 -12.89 3.75 11.62
N HIS A 56 -12.85 2.51 12.08
CA HIS A 56 -13.97 1.97 12.86
C HIS A 56 -13.91 2.49 14.29
N ARG A 57 -14.94 3.25 14.72
CA ARG A 57 -15.06 3.76 16.08
C ARG A 57 -15.76 2.70 16.94
N GLN A 58 -15.08 1.60 17.29
CA GLN A 58 -15.62 0.72 18.32
C GLN A 58 -15.41 1.34 19.70
N GLY A 59 -16.48 1.36 20.49
CA GLY A 59 -16.44 1.77 21.88
C GLY A 59 -15.58 0.81 22.70
N SER A 60 -15.08 1.33 23.83
CA SER A 60 -14.30 0.65 24.87
C SER A 60 -12.83 0.30 24.58
N ARG A 61 -11.94 1.18 25.07
CA ARG A 61 -10.65 0.93 25.76
C ARG A 61 -9.51 0.14 25.10
N CYS A 62 -9.63 -0.37 23.88
CA CYS A 62 -8.46 -0.88 23.15
C CYS A 62 -7.81 0.23 22.33
N ALA A 63 -6.49 0.40 22.49
CA ALA A 63 -5.71 1.37 21.74
C ALA A 63 -5.93 1.18 20.23
N ARG A 64 -6.39 2.24 19.56
CA ARG A 64 -6.77 2.22 18.15
C ARG A 64 -5.56 1.90 17.28
N THR A 65 -5.57 0.74 16.64
CA THR A 65 -4.66 0.44 15.53
C THR A 65 -5.37 0.86 14.24
N GLU A 66 -4.77 1.79 13.48
CA GLU A 66 -5.25 2.10 12.14
C GLU A 66 -4.98 0.88 11.24
N GLU A 67 -6.05 0.20 10.81
CA GLU A 67 -5.93 -0.89 9.86
C GLU A 67 -5.84 -0.30 8.44
N LYS A 68 -4.80 -0.71 7.72
CA LYS A 68 -4.44 -0.15 6.41
C LYS A 68 -5.49 -0.44 5.32
N GLY A 69 -6.34 -1.45 5.51
CA GLY A 69 -7.39 -1.84 4.57
C GLY A 69 -6.88 -2.20 3.17
N SER A 70 -5.58 -2.52 3.03
CA SER A 70 -4.97 -2.84 1.73
C SER A 70 -5.47 -4.16 1.16
N ASP A 71 -5.94 -5.07 2.01
CA ASP A 71 -6.61 -6.33 1.69
C ASP A 71 -7.95 -6.10 0.97
N VAL A 72 -8.71 -5.06 1.33
CA VAL A 72 -9.95 -4.67 0.64
C VAL A 72 -9.66 -4.18 -0.78
N ASN A 73 -8.63 -3.34 -0.95
CA ASN A 73 -8.20 -2.90 -2.28
C ASN A 73 -7.67 -4.05 -3.14
N LEU A 74 -6.91 -4.97 -2.53
CA LEU A 74 -6.41 -6.16 -3.21
C LEU A 74 -7.58 -7.04 -3.67
N ALA A 75 -8.59 -7.27 -2.83
CA ALA A 75 -9.77 -8.06 -3.16
C ALA A 75 -10.58 -7.45 -4.31
N LEU A 76 -10.80 -6.13 -4.31
CA LEU A 76 -11.53 -5.45 -5.39
C LEU A 76 -10.82 -5.56 -6.75
N HIS A 77 -9.48 -5.50 -6.75
CA HIS A 77 -8.68 -5.51 -7.99
C HIS A 77 -8.48 -6.90 -8.59
N VAL A 78 -8.83 -7.96 -7.87
CA VAL A 78 -8.72 -9.36 -8.30
C VAL A 78 -10.07 -9.95 -8.73
N LEU A 79 -11.18 -9.24 -8.48
CA LEU A 79 -12.51 -9.55 -9.03
C LEU A 79 -12.56 -9.34 -10.54
#